data_AF-G7CF72-F1
#
_entry.id   AF-G7CF72-F1
#
_cell.length_a   1.000
_cell.length_b   1.000
_cell.length_c   1.000
_cell.angle_alpha   90.00
_cell.angle_beta   90.00
_cell.angle_gamma   90.00
#
_symmetry.space_group_name_H-M   'P 1'
#
loop_
_entity.id
_entity.type
_entity.pdbx_description
1 polymer ?
#
loop_
_entity_poly.entity_id
_entity_poly.type
_entity_poly.pdbx_seq_one_letter_code
_entity_poly.pdbx_strand_id
1 'polypeptide(L)'
;MPAGVEVTVVDGFATIDFVDRSKRGPGLAALLEVGGPDLVQTLTREGPRRLYRVPEGNARAAGLLDVPAQPAPTAPDRRAPDDSWSRAELNAYAVSIGIESPEKLRSKEAVLNAIRHAG
;
A
#
# COMPACT_ATOMS: atom_id res chain seq x y z
N MET A 1 -4.45 -0.83 -5.96
CA MET A 1 -5.88 -0.92 -5.56
C MET A 1 -6.04 -2.08 -4.58
N PRO A 2 -6.75 -1.91 -3.45
CA PRO A 2 -6.99 -3.02 -2.53
C PRO A 2 -7.88 -4.09 -3.19
N ALA A 3 -7.51 -5.36 -3.04
CA ALA A 3 -8.30 -6.47 -3.57
C ALA A 3 -9.75 -6.38 -3.06
N GLY A 4 -10.72 -6.35 -3.98
CA GLY A 4 -12.15 -6.24 -3.66
C GLY A 4 -12.73 -4.82 -3.65
N VAL A 5 -11.95 -3.77 -3.96
CA VAL A 5 -12.45 -2.40 -4.16
C VAL A 5 -11.85 -1.82 -5.43
N GLU A 6 -12.70 -1.39 -6.36
CA GLU A 6 -12.29 -0.70 -7.58
C GLU A 6 -12.51 0.81 -7.39
N VAL A 7 -11.53 1.60 -7.79
CA VAL A 7 -11.60 3.06 -7.67
C VAL A 7 -11.25 3.72 -8.99
N THR A 8 -12.14 4.59 -9.47
CA THR A 8 -11.95 5.39 -10.70
C THR A 8 -11.92 6.87 -10.34
N VAL A 9 -10.83 7.56 -10.67
CA VAL A 9 -10.69 9.01 -10.44
C VAL A 9 -10.97 9.78 -11.71
N VAL A 10 -11.90 10.73 -11.65
CA VAL A 10 -12.29 11.61 -12.75
C VAL A 10 -12.52 13.02 -12.19
N ASP A 11 -11.86 14.02 -12.77
CA ASP A 11 -11.99 15.44 -12.40
C ASP A 11 -11.83 15.74 -10.90
N GLY A 12 -10.90 15.05 -10.22
CA GLY A 12 -10.63 15.24 -8.79
C GLY A 12 -11.63 14.56 -7.84
N PHE A 13 -12.50 13.70 -8.38
CA PHE A 13 -13.41 12.87 -7.60
C PHE A 13 -13.14 11.39 -7.84
N ALA A 14 -13.12 10.62 -6.77
CA ALA A 14 -13.01 9.17 -6.80
C ALA A 14 -14.42 8.54 -6.76
N THR A 15 -14.67 7.62 -7.69
CA THR A 15 -15.81 6.71 -7.69
C THR A 15 -15.36 5.35 -7.19
N ILE A 16 -15.98 4.86 -6.12
CA ILE A 16 -15.65 3.62 -5.43
C ILE A 16 -16.71 2.56 -5.76
N ASP A 17 -16.30 1.42 -6.32
CA ASP A 17 -17.09 0.17 -6.38
C ASP A 17 -16.55 -0.83 -5.36
N PHE A 18 -17.38 -1.18 -4.38
CA PHE A 18 -17.08 -2.27 -3.46
C PHE A 18 -17.49 -3.61 -4.09
N VAL A 19 -16.58 -4.16 -4.90
CA VAL A 19 -16.75 -5.47 -5.54
C VAL A 19 -16.91 -6.57 -4.48
N ASP A 20 -16.13 -6.50 -3.40
CA ASP A 20 -16.28 -7.31 -2.20
C ASP A 20 -17.20 -6.60 -1.18
N ARG A 21 -18.37 -7.20 -0.92
CA ARG A 21 -19.35 -6.68 0.05
C ARG A 21 -18.80 -6.56 1.47
N SER A 22 -17.82 -7.38 1.86
CA SER A 22 -17.19 -7.33 3.18
C SER A 22 -16.40 -6.02 3.39
N LYS A 23 -15.90 -5.42 2.31
CA LYS A 23 -15.12 -4.18 2.34
C LYS A 23 -15.99 -2.92 2.41
N ARG A 24 -17.27 -3.03 2.02
CA ARG A 24 -18.19 -1.89 1.98
C ARG A 24 -18.41 -1.23 3.35
N GLY A 25 -18.66 -2.03 4.38
CA GLY A 25 -18.90 -1.51 5.74
C GLY A 25 -17.69 -0.72 6.28
N PRO A 26 -16.51 -1.35 6.37
CA PRO A 26 -15.27 -0.67 6.80
C PRO A 26 -14.89 0.51 5.90
N GLY A 27 -15.02 0.38 4.57
CA GLY A 27 -14.67 1.45 3.64
C GLY A 27 -15.59 2.68 3.74
N LEU A 28 -16.90 2.48 3.95
CA LEU A 28 -17.82 3.58 4.20
C LEU A 28 -17.55 4.25 5.54
N ALA A 29 -17.27 3.47 6.59
CA ALA A 29 -16.89 4.03 7.88
C ALA A 29 -15.66 4.94 7.75
N ALA A 30 -14.61 4.48 7.07
CA ALA A 30 -13.40 5.28 6.84
C ALA A 30 -13.68 6.57 6.05
N LEU A 31 -14.54 6.54 5.03
CA LEU A 31 -14.92 7.73 4.27
C LEU A 31 -15.69 8.75 5.13
N LEU A 32 -16.57 8.26 6.00
CA LEU A 32 -17.34 9.09 6.93
C LEU A 32 -16.44 9.70 8.01
N GLU A 33 -15.45 8.96 8.51
CA GLU A 33 -14.48 9.47 9.49
C GLU A 33 -13.61 10.59 8.90
N VAL A 34 -13.21 10.47 7.64
CA VAL A 34 -12.33 11.44 6.97
C VAL A 34 -13.09 12.71 6.56
N GLY A 35 -14.27 12.57 5.99
CA GLY A 35 -14.95 13.67 5.30
C GLY A 35 -16.36 14.00 5.81
N GLY A 36 -16.92 13.18 6.69
CA GLY A 36 -18.32 13.27 7.05
C GLY A 36 -19.28 12.81 5.94
N PRO A 37 -20.58 12.70 6.25
CA PRO A 37 -21.59 12.19 5.32
C PRO A 37 -21.83 13.09 4.11
N ASP A 38 -21.67 14.41 4.24
CA ASP A 38 -21.94 15.38 3.17
C ASP A 38 -21.00 15.23 1.97
N LEU A 39 -19.81 14.65 2.18
CA LEU A 39 -18.81 14.43 1.13
C LEU A 39 -18.92 13.04 0.48
N VAL A 40 -19.84 12.18 0.95
CA VAL A 40 -20.06 10.83 0.41
C VAL A 40 -21.36 10.80 -0.38
N GLN A 41 -21.25 10.94 -1.70
CA GLN A 41 -22.38 10.87 -2.60
C GLN A 41 -22.63 9.42 -3.04
N THR A 42 -23.83 8.90 -2.77
CA THR A 42 -24.21 7.59 -3.33
C THR A 42 -24.68 7.77 -4.77
N LEU A 43 -24.02 7.09 -5.71
CA LEU A 43 -24.43 7.04 -7.11
C LEU A 43 -25.33 5.82 -7.33
N THR A 44 -26.60 6.09 -7.58
CA THR A 44 -27.58 5.09 -8.00
C THR A 44 -27.60 5.03 -9.52
N ARG A 45 -26.66 4.32 -10.16
CA ARG A 45 -26.75 4.10 -11.62
C ARG A 45 -26.41 2.67 -12.00
N GLU A 46 -27.42 2.02 -12.57
CA GLU A 46 -27.41 0.89 -13.51
C GLU A 46 -26.39 -0.22 -13.23
N GLY A 47 -26.63 -0.94 -12.12
CA GLY A 47 -25.90 -2.16 -11.79
C GLY A 47 -26.42 -2.76 -10.48
N PRO A 48 -26.03 -4.01 -10.15
CA PRO A 48 -26.46 -4.67 -8.91
C PRO A 48 -25.80 -4.08 -7.63
N ARG A 49 -24.82 -3.17 -7.78
CA ARG A 49 -23.99 -2.64 -6.69
C ARG A 49 -24.09 -1.11 -6.63
N ARG A 50 -24.06 -0.57 -5.41
CA ARG A 50 -24.07 0.87 -5.17
C ARG A 50 -22.65 1.41 -5.31
N LEU A 51 -22.51 2.47 -6.08
CA LEU A 51 -21.25 3.20 -6.23
C LEU A 51 -21.24 4.42 -5.31
N TYR A 52 -20.04 4.84 -4.91
CA TYR A 52 -19.85 5.98 -4.02
C TYR A 52 -18.89 6.98 -4.64
N ARG A 53 -19.29 8.24 -4.74
CA ARG A 53 -18.45 9.34 -5.22
C ARG A 53 -18.01 10.20 -4.04
N VAL A 54 -16.71 10.43 -3.96
CA VAL A 54 -16.07 11.24 -2.92
C VAL A 54 -14.97 12.10 -3.54
N PRO A 55 -14.54 13.20 -2.90
CA PRO A 55 -13.32 13.89 -3.31
C PRO A 55 -12.13 12.92 -3.32
N GLU A 56 -11.24 13.05 -4.31
CA GLU A 56 -10.05 12.17 -4.44
C GLU A 56 -9.21 12.15 -3.15
N GLY A 57 -9.01 13.32 -2.53
CA GLY A 57 -8.27 13.46 -1.27
C GLY A 57 -8.87 12.62 -0.15
N ASN A 58 -10.20 12.52 -0.08
CA ASN A 58 -10.89 11.73 0.93
C ASN A 58 -10.76 10.23 0.66
N ALA A 59 -10.85 9.80 -0.61
CA ALA A 59 -10.60 8.41 -0.98
C ALA A 59 -9.16 7.98 -0.66
N ARG A 60 -8.18 8.88 -0.86
CA ARG A 60 -6.78 8.65 -0.47
C ARG A 60 -6.62 8.58 1.04
N ALA A 61 -7.17 9.54 1.79
CA ALA A 61 -7.09 9.56 3.25
C ALA A 61 -7.82 8.37 3.91
N ALA A 62 -8.89 7.87 3.29
CA ALA A 62 -9.60 6.67 3.72
C ALA A 62 -8.89 5.36 3.30
N GLY A 63 -7.73 5.43 2.63
CA GLY A 63 -6.96 4.27 2.19
C GLY A 63 -7.61 3.46 1.07
N LEU A 64 -8.58 4.02 0.35
CA LEU A 64 -9.30 3.37 -0.75
C LEU A 64 -8.65 3.64 -2.12
N LEU A 65 -7.98 4.78 -2.27
CA LEU A 65 -7.17 5.12 -3.44
C LEU A 65 -5.69 4.89 -3.11
N ASP A 66 -4.94 4.23 -4.00
CA ASP A 66 -3.55 3.80 -3.77
C ASP A 66 -2.67 4.88 -3.10
N VAL A 67 -2.11 4.54 -1.94
CA VAL A 67 -0.65 4.37 -1.92
C VAL A 67 -0.46 2.99 -2.56
N PRO A 68 0.37 2.83 -3.61
CA PRO A 68 0.62 1.50 -4.16
C PRO A 68 0.93 0.56 -3.00
N ALA A 69 0.37 -0.66 -3.03
CA ALA A 69 0.87 -1.76 -2.22
C ALA A 69 2.38 -1.60 -2.16
N GLN A 70 2.91 -1.34 -0.96
CA GLN A 70 4.28 -0.90 -0.77
C GLN A 70 5.14 -1.62 -1.80
N PRO A 71 5.70 -0.93 -2.83
CA PRO A 71 6.59 -1.63 -3.74
C PRO A 71 7.59 -2.29 -2.80
N ALA A 72 7.78 -3.60 -2.92
CA ALA A 72 8.90 -4.26 -2.25
C ALA A 72 10.08 -3.30 -2.39
N PRO A 73 10.65 -2.83 -1.27
CA PRO A 73 11.41 -1.58 -1.23
C PRO A 73 12.30 -1.52 -2.46
N THR A 74 11.96 -0.62 -3.39
CA THR A 74 12.83 -0.34 -4.53
C THR A 74 14.15 0.03 -3.90
N ALA A 75 15.20 -0.69 -4.30
CA ALA A 75 16.46 -0.77 -3.60
C ALA A 75 16.80 0.56 -2.90
N PRO A 76 17.04 0.53 -1.57
CA PRO A 76 17.14 1.73 -0.76
C PRO A 76 18.09 2.73 -1.40
N ASP A 77 17.71 4.00 -1.24
CA ASP A 77 18.57 5.17 -1.41
C ASP A 77 20.03 4.79 -1.15
N ARG A 78 20.97 5.17 -2.03
CA ARG A 78 22.38 4.71 -2.11
C ARG A 78 23.23 4.93 -0.84
N ARG A 79 22.63 5.15 0.32
CA ARG A 79 23.25 5.03 1.64
C ARG A 79 23.69 3.58 1.86
N ALA A 80 24.86 3.42 2.47
CA ALA A 80 25.36 2.12 2.88
C ALA A 80 24.37 1.46 3.86
N PRO A 81 24.13 0.15 3.76
CA PRO A 81 23.26 -0.57 4.68
C PRO A 81 23.73 -0.43 6.12
N ASP A 82 22.79 -0.04 6.99
CA ASP A 82 23.02 0.19 8.41
C ASP A 82 22.00 -0.55 9.29
N ASP A 83 22.14 -0.45 10.61
CA ASP A 83 21.31 -1.17 11.57
C ASP A 83 19.87 -0.65 11.65
N SER A 84 19.54 0.50 11.05
CA SER A 84 18.17 1.01 10.98
C SER A 84 17.33 0.31 9.89
N TRP A 85 17.96 -0.33 8.91
CA TRP A 85 17.28 -0.97 7.77
C TRP A 85 16.45 -2.17 8.19
N SER A 86 15.29 -2.41 7.57
CA SER A 86 14.52 -3.62 7.84
C SER A 86 15.26 -4.89 7.39
N ARG A 87 14.86 -6.04 7.96
CA ARG A 87 15.38 -7.36 7.56
C ARG A 87 15.20 -7.63 6.07
N ALA A 88 14.07 -7.20 5.51
CA ALA A 88 13.74 -7.38 4.10
C ALA A 88 14.65 -6.53 3.20
N GLU A 89 14.93 -5.29 3.58
CA GLU A 89 15.84 -4.40 2.83
C GLU A 89 17.27 -4.93 2.81
N LEU A 90 17.76 -5.43 3.95
CA LEU A 90 19.09 -6.05 4.01
C LEU A 90 19.16 -7.31 3.13
N ASN A 91 18.12 -8.14 3.10
CA ASN A 91 18.10 -9.30 2.21
C ASN A 91 18.12 -8.88 0.73
N ALA A 92 17.34 -7.87 0.35
CA ALA A 92 17.30 -7.37 -1.03
C ALA A 92 18.67 -6.81 -1.46
N TYR A 93 19.34 -6.06 -0.58
CA TYR A 93 20.69 -5.54 -0.83
C TYR A 93 21.74 -6.65 -0.88
N ALA A 94 21.64 -7.64 0.01
CA ALA A 94 22.55 -8.79 -0.01
C ALA A 94 22.47 -9.55 -1.36
N VAL A 95 21.26 -9.77 -1.89
CA VAL A 95 21.07 -10.36 -3.22
C VAL A 95 21.66 -9.46 -4.32
N SER A 96 21.52 -8.13 -4.23
CA SER A 96 22.02 -7.22 -5.26
C SER A 96 23.56 -7.19 -5.35
N ILE A 97 24.27 -7.49 -4.26
CA ILE A 97 25.74 -7.59 -4.24
C ILE A 97 26.26 -9.03 -4.44
N GLY A 98 25.38 -10.01 -4.65
CA GLY A 98 25.76 -11.40 -4.95
C GLY A 98 25.79 -12.36 -3.76
N ILE A 99 25.21 -12.01 -2.60
CA ILE A 99 24.99 -12.95 -1.50
C ILE A 99 23.74 -13.76 -1.80
N GLU A 100 23.92 -15.03 -2.13
CA GLU A 100 22.81 -15.96 -2.36
C GLU A 100 22.18 -16.42 -1.04
N SER A 101 20.85 -16.43 -0.98
CA SER A 101 20.06 -16.85 0.18
C SER A 101 20.30 -16.11 1.53
N PRO A 102 20.26 -14.77 1.60
CA PRO A 102 20.38 -14.04 2.86
C PRO A 102 19.25 -14.33 3.86
N GLU A 103 18.10 -14.83 3.40
CA GLU A 103 16.97 -15.26 4.22
C GLU A 103 17.29 -16.47 5.11
N LYS A 104 18.30 -17.29 4.76
CA LYS A 104 18.74 -18.44 5.58
C LYS A 104 19.53 -18.01 6.81
N LEU A 105 20.00 -16.78 6.86
CA LEU A 105 20.69 -16.24 8.02
C LEU A 105 19.68 -15.99 9.16
N ARG A 106 20.08 -16.37 10.38
CA ARG A 106 19.15 -16.46 11.52
C ARG A 106 18.66 -15.12 12.06
N SER A 107 19.35 -14.02 11.74
CA SER A 107 19.04 -12.71 12.30
C SER A 107 19.38 -11.57 11.33
N LYS A 108 18.73 -10.42 11.54
CA LYS A 108 19.00 -9.16 10.84
C LYS A 108 20.49 -8.81 10.85
N GLU A 109 21.09 -8.88 12.03
CA GLU A 109 22.52 -8.61 12.24
C GLU A 109 23.41 -9.55 11.43
N ALA A 110 23.04 -10.82 11.28
CA ALA A 110 23.83 -11.76 10.50
C ALA A 110 23.88 -11.40 9.00
N VAL A 111 22.80 -10.83 8.42
CA VAL A 111 22.87 -10.33 7.02
C VAL A 111 23.61 -9.02 6.93
N LEU A 112 23.41 -8.10 7.88
CA LEU A 112 24.18 -6.85 7.90
C LEU A 112 25.68 -7.14 7.98
N ASN A 113 26.08 -8.10 8.80
CA ASN A 113 27.47 -8.52 8.90
C ASN A 113 27.97 -9.18 7.60
N ALA A 114 27.18 -10.06 6.99
CA ALA A 114 27.53 -10.67 5.71
C ALA A 114 27.73 -9.63 4.61
N ILE A 115 26.89 -8.60 4.57
CA ILE A 115 27.04 -7.46 3.65
C ILE A 115 28.33 -6.70 3.92
N ARG A 116 28.65 -6.40 5.19
CA ARG A 116 29.88 -5.68 5.57
C ARG A 116 31.16 -6.43 5.24
N HIS A 117 31.13 -7.76 5.22
CA HIS A 117 32.27 -8.61 4.85
C HIS A 117 32.40 -8.83 3.33
N ALA A 118 31.37 -8.50 2.55
CA ALA A 118 31.34 -8.70 1.10
C ALA A 118 31.84 -7.49 0.29
N GLY A 119 32.04 -6.33 0.93
CA GLY A 119 32.67 -5.13 0.36
C GLY A 119 34.13 -5.00 0.76
#